data_AF-A0A449D1E2-F1
#
_entry.id   AF-A0A449D1E2-F1
#
_cell.length_a   1.000
_cell.length_b   1.000
_cell.length_c   1.000
_cell.angle_alpha   90.00
_cell.angle_beta   90.00
_cell.angle_gamma   90.00
#
_symmetry.space_group_name_H-M   'P 1'
#
loop_
_entity.id
_entity.type
_entity.pdbx_description
1 polymer ?
#
loop_
_entity_poly.entity_id
_entity_poly.type
_entity_poly.pdbx_seq_one_letter_code
_entity_poly.pdbx_strand_id
1 'polypeptide(L)'
;MDRRAEFGVAAHWKYKDRGNPSKAITSNTARSVKVSDDGGVDDAAWLRQLLDWQREVSDPDEFLDSLRYEVNSKEVYVFTPKGDVMSLPAGATPVDFAYAVHTEVGHKTMGARVNGRLVALDTELKNGDSVEVFTSKDENAGPSRDWLGFVKSPRARSKIRQWFSKERREEAIENGREQLARGDAPAIPFPRTP
;
A
#
# COMPACT_ATOMS: atom_id res chain seq x y z
N MET A 1 -2.01 -28.38 -31.01
CA MET A 1 -1.22 -27.74 -32.08
C MET A 1 -2.08 -26.66 -32.73
N ASP A 2 -2.50 -25.62 -32.02
CA ASP A 2 -1.79 -24.60 -31.23
C ASP A 2 -1.60 -23.30 -32.01
N ARG A 3 -1.93 -22.20 -31.31
CA ARG A 3 -1.72 -20.75 -31.57
C ARG A 3 -2.85 -19.85 -31.03
N ARG A 4 -3.79 -20.39 -30.25
CA ARG A 4 -4.73 -19.62 -29.41
C ARG A 4 -4.62 -19.91 -27.91
N ALA A 5 -3.72 -20.81 -27.52
CA ALA A 5 -3.51 -21.23 -26.13
C ALA A 5 -2.18 -20.71 -25.53
N GLU A 6 -1.38 -19.93 -26.27
CA GLU A 6 0.00 -19.60 -25.87
C GLU A 6 0.27 -18.11 -25.62
N PHE A 7 -0.76 -17.25 -25.65
CA PHE A 7 -0.58 -15.85 -25.27
C PHE A 7 -1.63 -15.45 -24.23
N GLY A 8 -1.36 -15.82 -22.98
CA GLY A 8 -2.00 -15.20 -21.82
C GLY A 8 -1.60 -13.72 -21.69
N VAL A 9 -2.43 -12.96 -20.95
CA VAL A 9 -2.26 -11.58 -20.44
C VAL A 9 -1.93 -10.44 -21.44
N ALA A 10 -1.14 -10.68 -22.49
CA ALA A 10 -0.69 -9.67 -23.45
C ALA A 10 -1.79 -9.11 -24.38
N ALA A 11 -2.91 -9.81 -24.55
CA ALA A 11 -4.00 -9.34 -25.41
C ALA A 11 -4.78 -8.16 -24.81
N HIS A 12 -4.70 -7.93 -23.49
CA HIS A 12 -5.65 -7.04 -22.80
C HIS A 12 -5.15 -5.59 -22.61
N TRP A 13 -3.86 -5.31 -22.86
CA TRP A 13 -3.29 -3.98 -22.58
C TRP A 13 -3.23 -3.03 -23.80
N LYS A 14 -3.31 -3.56 -25.03
CA LYS A 14 -3.33 -2.75 -26.26
C LYS A 14 -4.56 -1.83 -26.38
N TYR A 15 -5.60 -2.04 -25.57
CA TYR A 15 -6.83 -1.23 -25.60
C TYR A 15 -6.83 -0.05 -24.60
N LYS A 16 -5.94 -0.04 -23.59
CA LYS A 16 -5.96 0.95 -22.49
C LYS A 16 -5.20 2.25 -22.80
N ASP A 17 -4.52 2.35 -23.94
CA ASP A 17 -3.71 3.53 -24.31
C ASP A 17 -4.38 4.46 -25.34
N ARG A 18 -5.64 4.23 -25.73
CA ARG A 18 -6.37 5.10 -26.69
C ARG A 18 -7.40 6.04 -26.04
N GLY A 19 -7.36 6.22 -24.72
CA GLY A 19 -8.48 6.79 -23.97
C GLY A 19 -8.28 8.15 -23.28
N ASN A 20 -7.10 8.79 -23.28
CA ASN A 20 -6.96 10.04 -22.52
C ASN A 20 -5.96 11.05 -23.12
N PRO A 21 -6.39 12.02 -23.95
CA PRO A 21 -5.54 13.10 -24.46
C PRO A 21 -5.53 14.29 -23.48
N SER A 22 -5.05 14.12 -22.25
CA SER A 22 -4.88 15.26 -21.34
C SER A 22 -4.03 14.95 -20.10
N LYS A 23 -2.72 14.77 -20.28
CA LYS A 23 -1.74 15.22 -19.27
C LYS A 23 -0.33 15.22 -19.85
N ALA A 24 0.01 16.33 -20.50
CA ALA A 24 1.40 16.73 -20.66
C ALA A 24 1.91 17.17 -19.27
N ILE A 25 2.65 16.30 -18.57
CA ILE A 25 3.50 16.73 -17.47
C ILE A 25 4.92 16.84 -18.01
N THR A 26 5.34 18.08 -18.13
CA THR A 26 6.72 18.54 -18.18
C THR A 26 7.45 18.13 -16.91
N SER A 27 8.47 17.28 -17.05
CA SER A 27 9.51 17.13 -16.01
C SER A 27 10.87 17.07 -16.68
N ASN A 28 11.55 18.20 -16.68
CA ASN A 28 12.97 18.33 -16.91
C ASN A 28 13.67 17.90 -15.61
N THR A 29 14.53 16.86 -15.66
CA THR A 29 15.73 16.62 -14.82
C THR A 29 16.07 15.12 -14.75
N ALA A 30 17.07 14.75 -15.57
CA ALA A 30 18.20 13.84 -15.29
C ALA A 30 17.97 12.37 -14.86
N ARG A 31 17.91 11.46 -15.85
CA ARG A 31 19.00 10.51 -16.24
C ARG A 31 18.38 9.39 -17.09
N SER A 32 18.50 9.56 -18.39
CA SER A 32 18.07 8.62 -19.43
C SER A 32 18.97 7.38 -19.44
N VAL A 33 18.51 6.29 -18.84
CA VAL A 33 18.90 4.95 -19.29
C VAL A 33 18.15 4.71 -20.59
N LYS A 34 18.86 4.82 -21.72
CA LYS A 34 18.35 4.39 -23.02
C LYS A 34 18.33 2.87 -23.05
N VAL A 35 17.15 2.27 -22.96
CA VAL A 35 16.92 0.92 -23.47
C VAL A 35 16.35 1.09 -24.88
N SER A 36 17.03 0.45 -25.83
CA SER A 36 16.79 0.55 -27.26
C SER A 36 15.44 0.00 -27.70
N ASP A 37 14.95 0.64 -28.75
CA ASP A 37 13.80 0.41 -29.62
C ASP A 37 13.68 -1.05 -30.10
N ASP A 38 12.86 -1.86 -29.42
CA ASP A 38 11.98 -2.88 -30.03
C ASP A 38 10.99 -3.40 -28.95
N GLY A 39 9.71 -3.03 -29.05
CA GLY A 39 8.59 -3.71 -28.38
C GLY A 39 8.40 -3.62 -26.85
N GLY A 40 9.23 -2.92 -26.06
CA GLY A 40 9.26 -3.07 -24.59
C GLY A 40 8.97 -1.82 -23.75
N VAL A 41 8.00 -0.97 -24.12
CA VAL A 41 7.68 0.25 -23.33
C VAL A 41 6.84 -0.06 -22.08
N ASP A 42 6.14 -1.20 -22.05
CA ASP A 42 5.25 -1.59 -20.95
C ASP A 42 5.96 -2.30 -19.79
N ASP A 43 7.15 -2.85 -20.01
CA ASP A 43 7.92 -3.55 -18.96
C ASP A 43 8.66 -2.60 -18.00
N ALA A 44 8.75 -1.32 -18.33
CA ALA A 44 9.52 -0.35 -17.54
C ALA A 44 8.75 0.21 -16.34
N ALA A 45 7.40 0.21 -16.38
CA ALA A 45 6.58 0.81 -15.33
C ALA A 45 6.48 -0.09 -14.08
N TRP A 46 6.24 -1.39 -14.28
CA TRP A 46 6.22 -2.37 -13.20
C TRP A 46 7.61 -2.49 -12.54
N LEU A 47 8.68 -2.42 -13.35
CA LEU A 47 10.04 -2.47 -12.84
C LEU A 47 10.41 -1.23 -12.01
N ARG A 48 9.89 -0.05 -12.36
CA ARG A 48 10.07 1.18 -11.55
C ARG A 48 9.32 1.11 -10.22
N GLN A 49 8.08 0.60 -10.22
CA GLN A 49 7.31 0.39 -9.00
C GLN A 49 7.97 -0.67 -8.09
N LEU A 50 8.56 -1.71 -8.68
CA LEU A 50 9.36 -2.73 -7.99
C LEU A 50 10.62 -2.14 -7.33
N LEU A 51 11.32 -1.24 -8.02
CA LEU A 51 12.53 -0.56 -7.54
C LEU A 51 12.26 0.46 -6.41
N ASP A 52 11.11 1.14 -6.45
CA ASP A 52 10.69 2.04 -5.38
C ASP A 52 10.33 1.27 -4.10
N TRP A 53 9.80 0.03 -4.22
CA TRP A 53 9.44 -0.81 -3.07
C TRP A 53 10.62 -1.55 -2.43
N GLN A 54 11.65 -1.91 -3.21
CA GLN A 54 12.91 -2.47 -2.66
C GLN A 54 13.52 -1.54 -1.59
N ARG A 55 13.29 -0.23 -1.70
CA ARG A 55 13.80 0.76 -0.73
C ARG A 55 13.02 0.81 0.58
N GLU A 56 11.80 0.24 0.64
CA GLU A 56 10.92 0.30 1.81
C GLU A 56 10.85 -1.00 2.63
N VAL A 57 11.30 -2.14 2.09
CA VAL A 57 11.21 -3.45 2.76
C VAL A 57 12.57 -3.85 3.35
N SER A 58 12.62 -4.09 4.67
CA SER A 58 13.85 -4.48 5.39
C SER A 58 14.12 -6.00 5.39
N ASP A 59 13.15 -6.82 4.96
CA ASP A 59 13.22 -8.29 4.97
C ASP A 59 12.97 -8.89 3.56
N PRO A 60 13.97 -9.58 2.97
CA PRO A 60 13.85 -10.22 1.65
C PRO A 60 12.73 -11.28 1.55
N ASP A 61 12.37 -11.95 2.64
CA ASP A 61 11.35 -13.01 2.61
C ASP A 61 9.93 -12.41 2.52
N GLU A 62 9.67 -11.30 3.23
CA GLU A 62 8.41 -10.55 3.11
C GLU A 62 8.24 -9.95 1.70
N PHE A 63 9.35 -9.58 1.06
CA PHE A 63 9.36 -9.15 -0.34
C PHE A 63 8.97 -10.28 -1.30
N LEU A 64 9.56 -11.48 -1.19
CA LEU A 64 9.21 -12.60 -2.06
C LEU A 64 7.76 -13.05 -1.91
N ASP A 65 7.23 -13.03 -0.70
CA ASP A 65 5.83 -13.40 -0.45
C ASP A 65 4.85 -12.35 -1.00
N SER A 66 5.16 -11.06 -0.89
CA SER A 66 4.36 -10.00 -1.51
C SER A 66 4.38 -10.06 -3.04
N LEU A 67 5.53 -10.35 -3.65
CA LEU A 67 5.67 -10.51 -5.10
C LEU A 67 4.88 -11.72 -5.61
N ARG A 68 4.98 -12.87 -4.92
CA ARG A 68 4.19 -14.07 -5.24
C ARG A 68 2.69 -13.81 -5.14
N TYR A 69 2.28 -13.05 -4.13
CA TYR A 69 0.89 -12.65 -3.96
C TYR A 69 0.42 -11.78 -5.13
N GLU A 70 1.19 -10.76 -5.52
CA GLU A 70 0.83 -9.85 -6.61
C GLU A 70 0.68 -10.58 -7.96
N VAL A 71 1.62 -11.46 -8.30
CA VAL A 71 1.60 -12.22 -9.58
C VAL A 71 0.44 -13.20 -9.67
N ASN A 72 -0.02 -13.77 -8.55
CA ASN A 72 -1.01 -14.85 -8.54
C ASN A 72 -2.40 -14.41 -8.06
N SER A 73 -2.53 -13.16 -7.60
CA SER A 73 -3.79 -12.65 -7.07
C SER A 73 -4.77 -12.30 -8.20
N LYS A 74 -6.01 -12.75 -8.06
CA LYS A 74 -7.11 -12.20 -8.85
C LYS A 74 -7.28 -10.74 -8.42
N GLU A 75 -7.56 -9.85 -9.36
CA GLU A 75 -7.80 -8.44 -9.07
C GLU A 75 -9.28 -8.10 -9.07
N VAL A 76 -9.65 -7.08 -8.29
CA VAL A 76 -10.91 -6.36 -8.40
C VAL A 76 -10.66 -4.92 -8.83
N TYR A 77 -11.54 -4.39 -9.67
CA TYR A 77 -11.48 -3.03 -10.19
C TYR A 77 -12.58 -2.18 -9.56
N VAL A 78 -12.18 -1.11 -8.88
CA VAL A 78 -13.07 -0.20 -8.17
C VAL A 78 -12.90 1.23 -8.67
N PHE A 79 -13.93 2.04 -8.51
CA PHE A 79 -13.94 3.44 -8.93
C PHE A 79 -13.73 4.38 -7.74
N THR A 80 -12.91 5.40 -7.93
CA THR A 80 -12.89 6.56 -7.04
C THR A 80 -14.16 7.40 -7.26
N PRO A 81 -14.52 8.30 -6.34
CA PRO A 81 -15.66 9.20 -6.53
C PRO A 81 -15.47 10.16 -7.72
N LYS A 82 -14.22 10.33 -8.19
CA LYS A 82 -13.86 11.13 -9.36
C LYS A 82 -13.97 10.36 -10.69
N GLY A 83 -14.27 9.07 -10.64
CA GLY A 83 -14.38 8.20 -11.80
C GLY A 83 -13.07 7.52 -12.23
N ASP A 84 -11.99 7.67 -11.47
CA ASP A 84 -10.74 6.96 -11.76
C ASP A 84 -10.87 5.48 -11.37
N VAL A 85 -10.27 4.58 -12.17
CA VAL A 85 -10.27 3.14 -11.89
C VAL A 85 -9.00 2.75 -11.14
N MET A 86 -9.16 2.00 -10.06
CA MET A 86 -8.07 1.42 -9.28
C MET A 86 -8.20 -0.10 -9.25
N SER A 87 -7.07 -0.82 -9.41
CA SER A 87 -6.98 -2.26 -9.18
C SER A 87 -6.56 -2.54 -7.74
N LEU A 88 -7.20 -3.53 -7.14
CA LEU A 88 -6.93 -4.02 -5.80
C LEU A 88 -6.92 -5.55 -5.82
N PRO A 89 -6.26 -6.22 -4.87
CA PRO A 89 -6.35 -7.68 -4.78
C PRO A 89 -7.78 -8.13 -4.49
N ALA A 90 -8.16 -9.31 -4.96
CA ALA A 90 -9.47 -9.89 -4.70
C ALA A 90 -9.72 -10.04 -3.18
N GLY A 91 -10.95 -9.72 -2.77
CA GLY A 91 -11.31 -9.65 -1.35
C GLY A 91 -10.81 -8.39 -0.65
N ALA A 92 -10.21 -7.43 -1.36
CA ALA A 92 -9.83 -6.15 -0.79
C ALA A 92 -11.02 -5.43 -0.16
N THR A 93 -10.72 -4.64 0.86
CA THR A 93 -11.69 -3.90 1.66
C THR A 93 -11.57 -2.39 1.44
N PRO A 94 -12.52 -1.57 1.91
CA PRO A 94 -12.40 -0.11 1.86
C PRO A 94 -11.11 0.42 2.49
N VAL A 95 -10.56 -0.26 3.50
CA VAL A 95 -9.27 0.10 4.11
C VAL A 95 -8.13 -0.13 3.11
N ASP A 96 -8.12 -1.25 2.39
CA ASP A 96 -7.13 -1.51 1.34
C ASP A 96 -7.17 -0.44 0.24
N PHE A 97 -8.39 -0.02 -0.17
CA PHE A 97 -8.57 1.09 -1.09
C PHE A 97 -7.99 2.40 -0.55
N ALA A 98 -8.23 2.72 0.72
CA ALA A 98 -7.69 3.92 1.36
C ALA A 98 -6.15 3.97 1.32
N TYR A 99 -5.47 2.86 1.64
CA TYR A 99 -4.00 2.75 1.58
C TYR A 99 -3.45 2.74 0.15
N ALA A 100 -4.24 2.27 -0.83
CA ALA A 100 -3.90 2.37 -2.24
C ALA A 100 -3.97 3.81 -2.75
N VAL A 101 -4.93 4.61 -2.27
CA VAL A 101 -5.03 6.05 -2.58
C VAL A 101 -3.86 6.80 -1.95
N HIS A 102 -3.67 6.69 -0.64
CA HIS A 102 -2.55 7.30 0.07
C HIS A 102 -2.39 6.73 1.49
N THR A 103 -1.17 6.62 1.99
CA THR A 103 -0.90 6.12 3.36
C THR A 103 -1.64 6.94 4.42
N GLU A 104 -1.60 8.27 4.33
CA GLU A 104 -2.29 9.18 5.27
C GLU A 104 -3.82 9.01 5.24
N VAL A 105 -4.40 8.74 4.06
CA VAL A 105 -5.84 8.47 3.94
C VAL A 105 -6.16 7.16 4.66
N GLY A 106 -5.34 6.12 4.44
CA GLY A 106 -5.42 4.86 5.17
C GLY A 106 -5.32 5.03 6.69
N HIS A 107 -4.31 5.76 7.17
CA HIS A 107 -4.11 6.00 8.61
C HIS A 107 -5.28 6.73 9.27
N LYS A 108 -5.85 7.72 8.57
CA LYS A 108 -6.96 8.53 9.08
C LYS A 108 -8.34 7.96 8.76
N THR A 109 -8.43 6.79 8.16
CA THR A 109 -9.73 6.21 7.77
C THR A 109 -10.60 5.95 9.00
N MET A 110 -11.82 6.47 9.00
CA MET A 110 -12.81 6.23 10.06
C MET A 110 -14.08 5.53 9.56
N GLY A 111 -14.35 5.58 8.26
CA GLY A 111 -15.51 4.94 7.67
C GLY A 111 -15.43 4.93 6.15
N ALA A 112 -16.34 4.20 5.51
CA ALA A 112 -16.43 4.14 4.06
C ALA A 112 -17.87 4.07 3.58
N ARG A 113 -18.07 4.51 2.34
CA ARG A 113 -19.30 4.42 1.58
C ARG A 113 -19.01 3.72 0.26
N VAL A 114 -19.81 2.72 -0.05
CA VAL A 114 -19.73 1.98 -1.32
C VAL A 114 -21.05 2.17 -2.05
N ASN A 115 -20.99 2.61 -3.30
CA ASN A 115 -22.15 2.89 -4.15
C ASN A 115 -23.20 3.78 -3.47
N GLY A 116 -22.75 4.82 -2.76
CA GLY A 116 -23.63 5.75 -2.05
C GLY A 116 -24.11 5.29 -0.66
N ARG A 117 -23.80 4.07 -0.22
CA ARG A 117 -24.27 3.51 1.07
C ARG A 117 -23.13 3.30 2.07
N LEU A 118 -23.36 3.63 3.34
CA LEU A 118 -22.39 3.35 4.41
C LEU A 118 -22.21 1.84 4.57
N VAL A 119 -20.95 1.40 4.63
CA VAL A 119 -20.58 0.00 4.78
C VAL A 119 -19.56 -0.17 5.89
N ALA A 120 -19.45 -1.39 6.43
CA ALA A 120 -18.42 -1.74 7.38
C ALA A 120 -17.04 -1.77 6.68
N LEU A 121 -15.98 -1.42 7.41
CA LEU A 121 -14.62 -1.32 6.87
C LEU A 121 -14.03 -2.66 6.42
N ASP A 122 -14.58 -3.78 6.88
CA ASP A 122 -14.21 -5.15 6.53
C ASP A 122 -15.03 -5.71 5.35
N THR A 123 -15.94 -4.92 4.77
CA THR A 123 -16.76 -5.34 3.62
C THR A 123 -15.85 -5.59 2.40
N GLU A 124 -15.97 -6.75 1.76
CA GLU A 124 -15.24 -7.04 0.53
C GLU A 124 -15.77 -6.23 -0.66
N LEU A 125 -14.86 -5.60 -1.39
CA LEU A 125 -15.12 -4.82 -2.59
C LEU A 125 -15.30 -5.72 -3.82
N LYS A 126 -16.19 -5.32 -4.72
CA LYS A 126 -16.49 -6.03 -5.95
C LYS A 126 -16.15 -5.18 -7.18
N ASN A 127 -16.02 -5.85 -8.31
CA ASN A 127 -15.82 -5.18 -9.60
C ASN A 127 -16.93 -4.17 -9.87
N GLY A 128 -16.53 -2.94 -10.15
CA GLY A 128 -17.42 -1.83 -10.50
C GLY A 128 -17.94 -1.03 -9.31
N ASP A 129 -17.56 -1.36 -8.08
CA ASP A 129 -17.95 -0.59 -6.90
C ASP A 129 -17.30 0.80 -6.92
N SER A 130 -18.10 1.84 -6.64
CA SER A 130 -17.60 3.19 -6.37
C SER A 130 -17.37 3.36 -4.87
N VAL A 131 -16.14 3.63 -4.48
CA VAL A 131 -15.70 3.65 -3.08
C VAL A 131 -15.34 5.07 -2.66
N GLU A 132 -15.92 5.52 -1.57
CA GLU A 132 -15.63 6.79 -0.91
C GLU A 132 -15.18 6.51 0.52
N VAL A 133 -14.07 7.11 0.95
CA VAL A 133 -13.51 6.92 2.29
C VAL A 133 -13.63 8.21 3.08
N PHE A 134 -14.05 8.11 4.33
CA PHE A 134 -14.09 9.22 5.27
C PHE A 134 -12.85 9.19 6.15
N THR A 135 -12.15 10.33 6.21
CA THR A 135 -10.99 10.52 7.06
C THR A 135 -11.32 11.38 8.27
N SER A 136 -10.69 11.07 9.40
CA SER A 136 -10.74 11.93 10.58
C SER A 136 -9.86 13.16 10.41
N LYS A 137 -10.28 14.26 11.06
CA LYS A 137 -9.47 15.48 11.21
C LYS A 137 -8.63 15.49 12.49
N ASP A 138 -8.88 14.55 13.40
CA ASP A 138 -8.15 14.49 14.66
C ASP A 138 -6.68 14.12 14.43
N GLU A 139 -5.78 14.80 15.13
CA GLU A 139 -4.33 14.54 15.04
C GLU A 139 -3.95 13.17 15.61
N ASN A 140 -4.74 12.68 16.57
CA ASN A 140 -4.57 11.37 17.19
C ASN A 140 -5.28 10.23 16.44
N ALA A 141 -5.87 10.51 15.27
CA ALA A 141 -6.50 9.47 14.47
C ALA A 141 -5.43 8.56 13.85
N GLY A 142 -5.59 7.25 14.07
CA GLY A 142 -4.72 6.24 13.52
C GLY A 142 -5.48 4.95 13.18
N PRO A 143 -4.82 4.02 12.48
CA PRO A 143 -5.41 2.73 12.16
C PRO A 143 -5.67 1.90 13.42
N SER A 144 -6.63 0.99 13.34
CA SER A 144 -6.84 -0.02 14.38
C SER A 144 -5.99 -1.27 14.13
N ARG A 145 -5.56 -1.96 15.20
CA ARG A 145 -4.88 -3.26 15.11
C ARG A 145 -5.76 -4.33 14.48
N ASP A 146 -7.07 -4.25 14.70
CA ASP A 146 -8.05 -5.22 14.20
C ASP A 146 -8.08 -5.27 12.67
N TRP A 147 -7.68 -4.18 12.01
CA TRP A 147 -7.63 -4.12 10.55
C TRP A 147 -6.70 -5.17 9.96
N LEU A 148 -5.62 -5.54 10.66
CA LEU A 148 -4.70 -6.61 10.23
C LEU A 148 -5.40 -7.97 10.05
N GLY A 149 -6.57 -8.17 10.66
CA GLY A 149 -7.39 -9.37 10.52
C GLY A 149 -8.12 -9.47 9.17
N PHE A 150 -8.48 -8.34 8.55
CA PHE A 150 -9.31 -8.34 7.34
C PHE A 150 -8.64 -7.71 6.11
N VAL A 151 -7.68 -6.78 6.27
CA VAL A 151 -7.00 -6.17 5.12
C VAL A 151 -6.24 -7.20 4.30
N LYS A 152 -6.41 -7.14 2.98
CA LYS A 152 -5.83 -8.12 2.05
C LYS A 152 -4.58 -7.62 1.35
N SER A 153 -4.43 -6.31 1.18
CA SER A 153 -3.28 -5.76 0.45
C SER A 153 -2.00 -5.85 1.30
N PRO A 154 -0.88 -6.36 0.73
CA PRO A 154 0.41 -6.36 1.41
C PRO A 154 0.84 -4.96 1.85
N ARG A 155 0.55 -3.95 1.00
CA ARG A 155 0.82 -2.55 1.26
C ARG A 155 0.11 -2.05 2.53
N ALA A 156 -1.21 -2.26 2.66
CA ALA A 156 -1.93 -1.83 3.87
C ALA A 156 -1.39 -2.54 5.11
N ARG A 157 -1.18 -3.86 5.04
CA ARG A 157 -0.61 -4.66 6.15
C ARG A 157 0.74 -4.10 6.62
N SER A 158 1.64 -3.85 5.68
CA SER A 158 2.97 -3.31 5.96
C SER A 158 2.89 -1.92 6.61
N LYS A 159 2.13 -0.99 6.03
CA LYS A 159 2.01 0.38 6.58
C LYS A 159 1.33 0.41 7.95
N ILE A 160 0.30 -0.41 8.20
CA ILE A 160 -0.32 -0.54 9.52
C ILE A 160 0.68 -1.06 10.55
N ARG A 161 1.44 -2.11 10.23
CA ARG A 161 2.48 -2.64 11.14
C ARG A 161 3.57 -1.60 11.42
N GLN A 162 4.01 -0.90 10.38
CA GLN A 162 5.01 0.16 10.49
C GLN A 162 4.54 1.31 11.38
N TRP A 163 3.25 1.65 11.30
CA TRP A 163 2.69 2.69 12.15
C TRP A 163 2.80 2.33 13.63
N PHE A 164 2.35 1.15 14.03
CA PHE A 164 2.43 0.69 15.42
C PHE A 164 3.86 0.44 15.91
N SER A 165 4.81 0.09 15.03
CA SER A 165 6.21 -0.07 15.42
C SER A 165 6.89 1.28 15.66
N LYS A 166 6.54 2.30 14.88
CA LYS A 166 6.99 3.68 15.05
C LYS A 166 6.42 4.31 16.32
N GLU A 167 5.10 4.22 16.52
CA GLU A 167 4.42 4.75 17.70
C GLU A 167 5.02 4.21 19.00
N ARG A 168 5.20 2.88 19.11
CA ARG A 168 5.84 2.25 20.28
C ARG A 168 7.26 2.75 20.52
N ARG A 169 8.02 3.03 19.45
CA ARG A 169 9.40 3.53 19.56
C ARG A 169 9.42 4.97 20.08
N GLU A 170 8.52 5.82 19.59
CA GLU A 170 8.40 7.21 20.02
C GLU A 170 7.99 7.27 21.50
N GLU A 171 6.99 6.48 21.90
CA GLU A 171 6.53 6.37 23.30
C GLU A 171 7.64 5.83 24.23
N ALA A 172 8.40 4.81 23.80
CA ALA A 172 9.52 4.28 24.58
C ALA A 172 10.66 5.30 24.77
N ILE A 173 10.92 6.14 23.76
CA ILE A 173 11.92 7.20 23.85
C ILE A 173 11.45 8.30 24.80
N GLU A 174 10.18 8.70 24.72
CA GLU A 174 9.59 9.69 25.62
C GLU A 174 9.63 9.22 27.07
N ASN A 175 9.16 7.99 27.33
CA ASN A 175 9.20 7.37 28.64
C ASN A 175 10.64 7.24 29.18
N GLY A 176 11.60 6.85 28.34
CA GLY A 176 13.00 6.77 28.71
C GLY A 176 13.60 8.13 29.06
N ARG A 177 13.26 9.18 28.32
CA ARG A 177 13.66 10.56 28.64
C ARG A 177 13.06 11.03 29.97
N GLU A 178 11.80 10.71 30.23
CA GLU A 178 11.14 11.08 31.48
C GLU A 178 11.76 10.35 32.69
N GLN A 179 12.07 9.05 32.56
CA GLN A 179 12.75 8.28 33.61
C GLN A 179 14.14 8.82 33.93
N LEU A 180 14.92 9.17 32.89
CA LEU A 180 16.23 9.82 33.05
C LEU A 180 16.11 11.21 33.70
N ALA A 181 15.08 11.98 33.34
CA ALA A 181 14.82 13.30 33.92
C ALA A 181 14.39 13.21 35.39
N ARG A 182 13.68 12.15 35.79
CA ARG A 182 13.25 11.90 37.17
C ARG A 182 14.37 11.31 38.05
N GLY A 183 15.45 10.82 37.45
CA GLY A 183 16.58 10.20 38.17
C GLY A 183 16.38 8.71 38.49
N ASP A 184 15.32 8.10 37.95
CA ASP A 184 15.02 6.67 38.10
C ASP A 184 15.83 5.87 37.06
N ALA A 185 17.15 5.87 37.19
CA ALA A 185 17.98 4.96 36.41
C ALA A 185 17.62 3.52 36.82
N PRO A 186 17.33 2.60 35.87
CA PRO A 186 17.14 1.21 36.22
C PRO A 186 18.39 0.72 36.95
N ALA A 187 18.22 0.22 38.17
CA ALA A 187 19.31 -0.31 38.97
C ALA A 187 19.97 -1.44 38.18
N ILE A 188 21.08 -1.16 37.51
CA ILE A 188 21.90 -2.18 36.87
C ILE A 188 22.51 -2.97 38.04
N PRO A 189 22.13 -4.25 38.25
CA PRO A 189 22.79 -5.04 39.26
C PRO A 189 24.20 -5.29 38.75
N PHE A 190 25.18 -4.56 39.27
CA PHE A 190 26.58 -4.89 39.04
C PHE A 190 26.79 -6.34 39.52
N PRO A 191 27.25 -7.27 38.66
CA PRO A 191 27.63 -8.58 39.13
C PRO A 191 28.79 -8.39 40.09
N ARG A 192 28.57 -8.70 41.38
CA ARG A 192 29.65 -8.81 42.35
C ARG A 192 30.50 -9.99 41.89
N THR A 193 31.65 -9.71 41.28
CA THR A 193 32.66 -10.75 41.05
C THR A 193 33.16 -11.23 42.42
N PRO A 194 33.33 -12.55 42.60
CA PRO A 194 33.92 -13.11 43.81
C PRO A 194 35.42 -12.76 43.94
#